data_AF-A0A2R8AGS3-F1
#
_entry.id   AF-A0A2R8AGS3-F1
#
_cell.length_a   1.000
_cell.length_b   1.000
_cell.length_c   1.000
_cell.angle_alpha   90.00
_cell.angle_beta   90.00
_cell.angle_gamma   90.00
#
_symmetry.space_group_name_H-M   'P 1'
#
loop_
_entity.id
_entity.type
_entity.pdbx_description
1 polymer ?
#
loop_
_entity_poly.entity_id
_entity_poly.type
_entity_poly.pdbx_seq_one_letter_code
_entity_poly.pdbx_strand_id
1 'polypeptide(L)'
;MQQLISVWEAMDLRRRIIVIAATLAMFLAVIGLSRMATSTQMTLLYAGLESSAAGEVVQALDGRNVVYEIRGDSIFVDATRRDALRMTLASEGLPANSGKGYELLDGLSGFGTTSQMFDAAYWRAKEGELARTILASPMVRNARVHIANASSKQFRQRNDPTASVTLTTASGTLSSQQIKAFKFLVASAVPGLSPDKVSVIDSRAGLMGAEDLATGGTAATQDQAERLKQNVERLLEARVGFGNAVVELNLETATEQEQIRERRFDPESRVAVSTDTSESTNAANDSETGGVSVASNLPDGDGAAGGGSSSSNNSETRERVNYEVSETTREVLKSPGAVKRLTVAVLVDGIRTTSEDGSTEWAPRPDAELESLRELVAGAVGFDETRGDVITMKTMEFEQIEAAGSAPSSRFLGDLNIDAMSLIKLVILAIVTLGLGLFVVRPMLTAQAASPAIEPIGSLPAIGTPDARASTGEAPVGSADALTQSQAAPPALLAETSPAEKLSSVPTLAESENDPVQRLRDLISERQAETVEILRGWMEEDEEVTG
;
A
#
# COMPACT_ATOMS: atom_id res chain seq x y z
N MET A 1 66.20 27.76 -35.24
CA MET A 1 65.22 28.16 -36.29
C MET A 1 65.62 27.72 -37.69
N GLN A 2 66.80 28.05 -38.21
CA GLN A 2 67.18 27.79 -39.62
C GLN A 2 66.87 26.37 -40.14
N GLN A 3 67.15 25.31 -39.37
CA GLN A 3 66.84 23.92 -39.74
C GLN A 3 65.34 23.63 -39.96
N LEU A 4 64.43 24.37 -39.30
CA LEU A 4 62.99 24.24 -39.53
C LEU A 4 62.58 24.92 -40.85
N ILE A 5 63.27 26.00 -41.22
CA ILE A 5 63.00 26.75 -42.47
C ILE A 5 63.47 25.93 -43.67
N SER A 6 64.67 25.33 -43.62
CA SER A 6 65.17 24.47 -44.70
C SER A 6 64.30 23.23 -44.92
N VAL A 7 63.76 22.62 -43.86
CA VAL A 7 62.80 21.50 -43.98
C VAL A 7 61.44 21.97 -44.54
N TRP A 8 61.04 23.20 -44.25
CA TRP A 8 59.78 23.78 -44.74
C TRP A 8 59.82 24.18 -46.22
N GLU A 9 60.98 24.61 -46.73
CA GLU A 9 61.19 24.90 -48.15
C GLU A 9 61.44 23.65 -49.00
N ALA A 10 61.99 22.57 -48.41
CA ALA A 10 62.19 21.28 -49.07
C ALA A 10 60.91 20.42 -49.21
N MET A 11 59.75 20.88 -48.73
CA MET A 11 58.49 20.14 -48.80
C MET A 11 57.62 20.52 -50.01
N ASP A 12 57.19 19.50 -50.76
CA ASP A 12 56.11 19.59 -51.75
C ASP A 12 54.86 20.31 -51.19
N LEU A 13 54.25 21.15 -52.02
CA LEU A 13 53.11 22.01 -51.70
C LEU A 13 51.96 21.23 -51.03
N ARG A 14 51.71 19.99 -51.49
CA ARG A 14 50.69 19.10 -50.90
C ARG A 14 51.00 18.76 -49.45
N ARG A 15 52.26 18.48 -49.12
CA ARG A 15 52.70 18.18 -47.74
C ARG A 15 52.58 19.41 -46.84
N ARG A 16 52.96 20.59 -47.35
CA ARG A 16 52.83 21.86 -46.63
C ARG A 16 51.38 22.20 -46.28
N ILE A 17 50.42 21.95 -47.19
CA ILE A 17 48.99 22.10 -46.92
C ILE A 17 48.51 21.11 -45.85
N ILE A 18 48.91 19.83 -45.94
CA ILE A 18 48.56 18.79 -44.95
C ILE A 18 49.07 19.16 -43.54
N VAL A 19 50.30 19.66 -43.40
CA VAL A 19 50.86 20.09 -42.11
C VAL A 19 50.08 21.27 -41.51
N ILE A 20 49.69 22.26 -42.33
CA ILE A 20 48.89 23.42 -41.86
C ILE A 20 47.47 22.99 -41.46
N ALA A 21 46.85 22.08 -42.22
CA ALA A 21 45.54 21.54 -41.86
C ALA A 21 45.59 20.72 -40.56
N ALA A 22 46.65 19.92 -40.36
CA ALA A 22 46.85 19.13 -39.16
C ALA A 22 47.08 19.98 -37.91
N THR A 23 47.87 21.05 -37.98
CA THR A 23 48.09 21.95 -36.83
C THR A 23 46.84 22.76 -36.48
N LEU A 24 46.07 23.22 -37.49
CA LEU A 24 44.79 23.90 -37.26
C LEU A 24 43.75 22.96 -36.64
N ALA A 25 43.64 21.73 -37.15
CA ALA A 25 42.75 20.71 -36.58
C ALA A 25 43.15 20.34 -35.14
N MET A 26 44.45 20.22 -34.84
CA MET A 26 44.95 20.00 -33.48
C MET A 26 44.60 21.16 -32.55
N PHE A 27 44.74 22.41 -33.00
CA PHE A 27 44.40 23.58 -32.19
C PHE A 27 42.89 23.65 -31.89
N LEU A 28 42.04 23.37 -32.88
CA LEU A 28 40.59 23.27 -32.69
C LEU A 28 40.20 22.11 -31.76
N ALA A 29 40.84 20.95 -31.88
CA ALA A 29 40.62 19.81 -30.99
C ALA A 29 41.01 20.13 -29.54
N VAL A 30 42.14 20.81 -29.32
CA VAL A 30 42.57 21.26 -27.97
C VAL A 30 41.58 22.28 -27.38
N ILE A 31 41.06 23.22 -28.17
CA ILE A 31 40.04 24.18 -27.69
C ILE A 31 38.71 23.46 -27.37
N GLY A 32 38.29 22.50 -28.21
CA GLY A 32 37.09 21.70 -27.97
C GLY A 32 37.19 20.86 -26.69
N LEU A 33 38.30 20.14 -26.52
CA LEU A 33 38.60 19.36 -25.32
C LEU A 33 38.73 20.27 -24.07
N SER A 34 39.35 21.44 -24.20
CA SER A 34 39.46 22.42 -23.10
C SER A 34 38.09 22.92 -22.63
N ARG A 35 37.19 23.30 -23.55
CA ARG A 35 35.81 23.68 -23.16
C ARG A 35 35.04 22.50 -22.54
N MET A 36 35.15 21.31 -23.11
CA MET A 36 34.48 20.10 -22.59
C MET A 36 35.09 19.55 -21.28
N ALA A 37 36.31 19.96 -20.92
CA ALA A 37 36.91 19.71 -19.61
C ALA A 37 36.54 20.76 -18.57
N THR A 38 36.05 21.94 -18.99
CA THR A 38 35.71 23.08 -18.11
C THR A 38 34.21 23.13 -17.76
N SER A 39 33.37 22.31 -18.41
CA SER A 39 31.94 22.21 -18.08
C SER A 39 31.72 21.42 -16.78
N THR A 40 31.44 22.12 -15.68
CA THR A 40 31.07 21.52 -14.38
C THR A 40 29.91 20.54 -14.52
N GLN A 41 30.08 19.32 -14.00
CA GLN A 41 29.00 18.36 -13.90
C GLN A 41 28.09 18.72 -12.72
N MET A 42 26.92 19.30 -13.03
CA MET A 42 25.89 19.60 -12.03
C MET A 42 25.15 18.31 -11.64
N THR A 43 25.21 17.95 -10.37
CA THR A 43 24.54 16.77 -9.79
C THR A 43 23.49 17.20 -8.77
N LEU A 44 22.53 16.33 -8.49
CA LEU A 44 21.44 16.60 -7.56
C LEU A 44 21.95 16.65 -6.10
N LEU A 45 21.63 17.74 -5.38
CA LEU A 45 21.88 17.87 -3.95
C LEU A 45 20.66 17.40 -3.13
N TYR A 46 19.50 18.00 -3.41
CA TYR A 46 18.20 17.68 -2.83
C TYR A 46 17.08 17.84 -3.88
N ALA A 47 16.01 17.05 -3.76
CA ALA A 47 14.80 17.12 -4.58
C ALA A 47 13.55 16.97 -3.70
N GLY A 48 12.45 17.60 -4.12
CA GLY A 48 11.16 17.55 -3.40
C GLY A 48 11.16 18.32 -2.09
N LEU A 49 11.93 19.42 -2.00
CA LEU A 49 11.92 20.32 -0.85
C LEU A 49 10.67 21.22 -0.87
N GLU A 50 10.07 21.45 0.30
CA GLU A 50 9.07 22.51 0.47
C GLU A 50 9.75 23.88 0.26
N SER A 51 9.04 24.85 -0.35
CA SER A 51 9.64 26.10 -0.84
C SER A 51 10.32 26.95 0.24
N SER A 52 9.90 26.80 1.50
CA SER A 52 10.54 27.37 2.70
C SER A 52 11.93 26.77 2.94
N ALA A 53 12.02 25.45 3.10
CA ALA A 53 13.26 24.72 3.33
C ALA A 53 14.22 24.81 2.13
N ALA A 54 13.69 24.91 0.90
CA ALA A 54 14.48 25.20 -0.29
C ALA A 54 15.14 26.59 -0.22
N GLY A 55 14.40 27.61 0.25
CA GLY A 55 14.94 28.97 0.44
C GLY A 55 16.07 29.03 1.47
N GLU A 56 15.94 28.34 2.60
CA GLU A 56 16.99 28.26 3.62
C GLU A 56 18.26 27.55 3.10
N VAL A 57 18.11 26.47 2.33
CA VAL A 57 19.23 25.78 1.67
C VAL A 57 19.90 26.69 0.62
N VAL A 58 19.13 27.44 -0.18
CA VAL A 58 19.68 28.41 -1.14
C VAL A 58 20.47 29.51 -0.43
N GLN A 59 19.93 30.10 0.63
CA GLN A 59 20.63 31.12 1.43
C GLN A 59 21.95 30.58 2.02
N ALA A 60 21.97 29.32 2.47
CA ALA A 60 23.16 28.64 2.99
C ALA A 60 24.18 28.22 1.90
N LEU A 61 23.79 28.21 0.62
CA LEU A 61 24.68 28.02 -0.54
C LEU A 61 25.21 29.37 -1.06
N ASP A 62 24.37 30.41 -1.13
CA ASP A 62 24.74 31.80 -1.46
C ASP A 62 25.80 32.33 -0.49
N GLY A 63 25.57 32.18 0.82
CA GLY A 63 26.52 32.59 1.86
C GLY A 63 27.88 31.89 1.79
N ARG A 64 27.98 30.79 1.02
CA ARG A 64 29.21 30.03 0.76
C ARG A 64 29.81 30.28 -0.63
N ASN A 65 29.19 31.13 -1.45
CA ASN A 65 29.53 31.35 -2.86
C ASN A 65 29.63 30.02 -3.66
N VAL A 66 28.69 29.10 -3.41
CA VAL A 66 28.57 27.85 -4.18
C VAL A 66 27.78 28.13 -5.45
N VAL A 67 28.28 27.67 -6.60
CA VAL A 67 27.48 27.67 -7.83
C VAL A 67 26.45 26.56 -7.74
N TYR A 68 25.17 26.93 -7.80
CA TYR A 68 24.02 26.03 -7.82
C TYR A 68 23.10 26.34 -9.01
N GLU A 69 22.22 25.39 -9.34
CA GLU A 69 21.19 25.53 -10.35
C GLU A 69 19.87 24.98 -9.81
N ILE A 70 18.76 25.72 -9.94
CA ILE A 70 17.43 25.32 -9.46
C ILE A 70 16.59 24.87 -10.65
N ARG A 71 15.99 23.67 -10.57
CA ARG A 71 15.10 23.12 -11.59
C ARG A 71 13.83 22.57 -10.92
N GLY A 72 12.80 23.40 -10.80
CA GLY A 72 11.64 23.11 -9.95
C GLY A 72 12.06 22.89 -8.50
N ASP A 73 11.47 21.90 -7.83
CA ASP A 73 11.74 21.58 -6.41
C ASP A 73 13.08 20.86 -6.17
N SER A 74 14.06 21.04 -7.07
CA SER A 74 15.35 20.34 -7.07
C SER A 74 16.52 21.30 -7.22
N ILE A 75 17.50 21.18 -6.31
CA ILE A 75 18.71 21.99 -6.26
C ILE A 75 19.90 21.13 -6.73
N PHE A 76 20.63 21.62 -7.73
CA PHE A 76 21.81 20.99 -8.31
C PHE A 76 23.07 21.79 -7.96
N VAL A 77 24.20 21.09 -7.75
CA VAL A 77 25.52 21.69 -7.45
C VAL A 77 26.64 20.92 -8.14
N ASP A 78 27.86 21.48 -8.12
CA ASP A 78 29.08 20.79 -8.57
C ASP A 78 29.26 19.40 -7.93
N ALA A 79 29.37 18.36 -8.76
CA ALA A 79 29.54 16.97 -8.32
C ALA A 79 30.73 16.74 -7.37
N THR A 80 31.80 17.52 -7.49
CA THR A 80 32.98 17.43 -6.60
C THR A 80 32.70 17.94 -5.19
N ARG A 81 31.65 18.75 -5.00
CA ARG A 81 31.30 19.37 -3.71
C ARG A 81 30.05 18.80 -3.06
N ARG A 82 29.23 18.02 -3.79
CA ARG A 82 27.94 17.47 -3.32
C ARG A 82 28.00 16.95 -1.88
N ASP A 83 28.88 15.98 -1.60
CA ASP A 83 28.86 15.28 -0.30
C ASP A 83 29.41 16.12 0.85
N ALA A 84 30.41 16.96 0.57
CA ALA A 84 30.87 17.96 1.54
C ALA A 84 29.74 18.93 1.90
N LEU A 85 29.00 19.43 0.89
CA LEU A 85 27.86 20.33 1.10
C LEU A 85 26.70 19.65 1.85
N ARG A 86 26.38 18.38 1.56
CA ARG A 86 25.36 17.64 2.33
C ARG A 86 25.77 17.45 3.78
N MET A 87 27.04 17.13 4.05
CA MET A 87 27.55 17.01 5.42
C MET A 87 27.52 18.36 6.16
N THR A 88 27.95 19.45 5.50
CA THR A 88 27.92 20.79 6.10
C THR A 88 26.50 21.29 6.36
N LEU A 89 25.59 21.19 5.39
CA LEU A 89 24.20 21.61 5.55
C LEU A 89 23.49 20.78 6.63
N ALA A 90 23.72 19.46 6.67
CA ALA A 90 23.19 18.62 7.74
C ALA A 90 23.72 19.00 9.14
N SER A 91 24.97 19.46 9.25
CA SER A 91 25.52 19.98 10.51
C SER A 91 24.91 21.32 10.95
N GLU A 92 24.24 22.04 10.05
CA GLU A 92 23.46 23.25 10.32
C GLU A 92 21.96 22.95 10.53
N GLY A 93 21.54 21.67 10.46
CA GLY A 93 20.15 21.27 10.52
C GLY A 93 19.35 21.52 9.23
N LEU A 94 20.03 21.74 8.10
CA LEU A 94 19.43 22.01 6.79
C LEU A 94 19.38 20.76 5.89
N PRO A 95 18.29 20.55 5.11
CA PRO A 95 17.05 21.32 5.09
C PRO A 95 16.25 21.18 6.39
N ALA A 96 15.65 22.27 6.87
CA ALA A 96 14.85 22.24 8.08
C ALA A 96 13.59 21.37 7.89
N ASN A 97 13.41 20.37 8.76
CA ASN A 97 12.18 19.58 8.80
C ASN A 97 11.00 20.48 9.22
N SER A 98 9.88 20.38 8.51
CA SER A 98 8.74 21.30 8.61
C SER A 98 7.93 21.25 9.93
N GLY A 99 8.37 20.44 10.91
CA GLY A 99 7.77 20.30 12.23
C GLY A 99 8.72 20.66 13.37
N LYS A 100 8.48 21.82 14.00
CA LYS A 100 9.01 22.14 15.34
C LYS A 100 8.13 21.46 16.39
N GLY A 101 8.73 20.66 17.26
CA GLY A 101 8.10 19.97 18.37
C GLY A 101 8.41 20.67 19.69
N TYR A 102 9.08 19.97 20.62
CA TYR A 102 9.38 20.52 21.95
C TYR A 102 10.35 21.72 21.93
N GLU A 103 11.09 21.96 20.85
CA GLU A 103 12.01 23.11 20.73
C GLU A 103 11.26 24.46 20.74
N LEU A 104 9.93 24.44 20.60
CA LEU A 104 9.06 25.61 20.79
C LEU A 104 8.99 26.09 22.25
N LEU A 105 9.26 25.23 23.24
CA LEU A 105 9.15 25.57 24.67
C LEU A 105 10.41 26.24 25.21
N ASP A 106 11.58 25.89 24.69
CA ASP A 106 12.87 26.45 25.12
C ASP A 106 12.93 27.98 24.93
N GLY A 107 12.29 28.48 23.87
CA GLY A 107 12.16 29.91 23.57
C GLY A 107 11.15 30.69 24.43
N LEU A 108 10.41 30.02 25.34
CA LEU A 108 9.36 30.64 26.16
C LEU A 108 9.79 30.93 27.62
N SER A 109 11.08 30.78 27.91
CA SER A 109 11.68 31.13 29.20
C SER A 109 11.75 32.66 29.38
N GLY A 110 10.80 33.24 30.13
CA GLY A 110 10.82 34.67 30.45
C GLY A 110 9.64 35.15 31.29
N PHE A 111 9.79 36.31 31.93
CA PHE A 111 8.79 36.94 32.81
C PHE A 111 7.48 37.37 32.10
N GLY A 112 7.38 37.24 30.78
CA GLY A 112 6.19 37.61 29.99
C GLY A 112 5.26 36.45 29.61
N THR A 113 5.63 35.20 29.89
CA THR A 113 4.87 34.03 29.41
C THR A 113 3.64 33.76 30.29
N THR A 114 2.44 33.88 29.71
CA THR A 114 1.18 33.52 30.39
C THR A 114 0.91 32.02 30.33
N SER A 115 0.07 31.49 31.25
CA SER A 115 -0.35 30.09 31.21
C SER A 115 -1.01 29.71 29.88
N GLN A 116 -1.88 30.59 29.33
CA GLN A 116 -2.53 30.35 28.04
C GLN A 116 -1.53 30.26 26.87
N MET A 117 -0.45 31.04 26.91
CA MET A 117 0.63 30.95 25.91
C MET A 117 1.46 29.69 26.08
N PHE A 118 1.75 29.28 27.33
CA PHE A 118 2.44 28.02 27.61
C PHE A 118 1.61 26.81 27.17
N ASP A 119 0.31 26.77 27.50
CA ASP A 119 -0.62 25.72 27.09
C ASP A 119 -0.68 25.62 25.55
N ALA A 120 -0.87 26.76 24.85
CA ALA A 120 -0.93 26.79 23.39
C ALA A 120 0.38 26.29 22.74
N ALA A 121 1.54 26.63 23.31
CA ALA A 121 2.83 26.14 22.85
C ALA A 121 3.05 24.66 23.16
N TYR A 122 2.62 24.18 24.32
CA TYR A 122 2.67 22.76 24.69
C TYR A 122 1.86 21.88 23.74
N TRP A 123 0.64 22.30 23.39
CA TRP A 123 -0.19 21.58 22.42
C TRP A 123 0.43 21.61 21.01
N ARG A 124 0.94 22.76 20.56
CA ARG A 124 1.65 22.88 19.27
C ARG A 124 2.92 22.01 19.21
N ALA A 125 3.65 21.89 20.32
CA ALA A 125 4.80 21.00 20.43
C ALA A 125 4.39 19.52 20.38
N LYS A 126 3.31 19.14 21.09
CA LYS A 126 2.72 17.79 21.02
C LYS A 126 2.29 17.40 19.61
N GLU A 127 1.65 18.31 18.88
CA GLU A 127 1.31 18.13 17.46
C GLU A 127 2.56 17.90 16.61
N GLY A 128 3.61 18.69 16.80
CA GLY A 128 4.89 18.59 16.09
C GLY A 128 5.63 17.28 16.34
N GLU A 129 5.75 16.82 17.60
CA GLU A 129 6.41 15.55 17.92
C GLU A 129 5.60 14.33 17.45
N LEU A 130 4.27 14.38 17.49
CA LEU A 130 3.43 13.31 16.93
C LEU A 130 3.58 13.23 15.41
N ALA A 131 3.58 14.37 14.70
CA ALA A 131 3.89 14.41 13.28
C ALA A 131 5.29 13.85 12.98
N ARG A 132 6.31 14.24 13.75
CA ARG A 132 7.69 13.72 13.65
C ARG A 132 7.78 12.21 13.90
N THR A 133 7.03 11.69 14.87
CA THR A 133 6.98 10.24 15.17
C THR A 133 6.31 9.46 14.04
N ILE A 134 5.25 10.00 13.44
CA ILE A 134 4.56 9.36 12.32
C ILE A 134 5.41 9.42 11.03
N LEU A 135 6.14 10.52 10.80
CA LEU A 135 7.11 10.69 9.72
C LEU A 135 8.30 9.72 9.78
N ALA A 136 8.58 9.10 10.93
CA ALA A 136 9.59 8.05 11.03
C ALA A 136 9.16 6.73 10.34
N SER A 137 7.88 6.59 9.94
CA SER A 137 7.40 5.47 9.14
C SER A 137 7.76 5.63 7.66
N PRO A 138 8.50 4.69 7.02
CA PRO A 138 8.95 4.82 5.63
C PRO A 138 7.85 4.99 4.58
N MET A 139 6.59 4.66 4.92
CA MET A 139 5.44 4.82 4.02
C MET A 139 4.79 6.21 4.11
N VAL A 140 5.21 7.07 5.04
CA VAL A 140 4.66 8.43 5.22
C VAL A 140 5.68 9.46 4.73
N ARG A 141 5.27 10.27 3.75
CA ARG A 141 6.08 11.36 3.17
C ARG A 141 5.84 12.70 3.87
N ASN A 142 4.61 12.94 4.30
CA ASN A 142 4.22 14.11 5.08
C ASN A 142 3.20 13.71 6.14
N ALA A 143 3.26 14.32 7.32
CA ALA A 143 2.27 14.13 8.38
C ALA A 143 1.98 15.47 9.08
N ARG A 144 0.71 15.71 9.39
CA ARG A 144 0.26 16.83 10.21
C ARG A 144 -0.79 16.34 11.20
N VAL A 145 -0.60 16.65 12.47
CA VAL A 145 -1.52 16.28 13.55
C VAL A 145 -2.15 17.56 14.10
N HIS A 146 -3.45 17.52 14.34
CA HIS A 146 -4.17 18.57 15.05
C HIS A 146 -4.95 17.98 16.22
N ILE A 147 -4.84 18.61 17.40
CA ILE A 147 -5.45 18.15 18.65
C ILE A 147 -6.44 19.21 19.15
N ALA A 148 -7.73 18.91 19.05
CA ALA A 148 -8.79 19.75 19.63
C ALA A 148 -8.94 19.42 21.12
N ASN A 149 -8.03 19.95 21.95
CA ASN A 149 -8.14 19.87 23.40
C ASN A 149 -9.20 20.85 23.94
N ALA A 150 -10.13 20.36 24.76
CA ALA A 150 -11.15 21.18 25.39
C ALA A 150 -10.62 21.93 26.62
N SER A 151 -10.61 23.26 26.57
CA SER A 151 -10.26 24.11 27.72
C SER A 151 -11.16 23.81 28.92
N SER A 152 -10.55 23.30 30.00
CA SER A 152 -11.20 22.79 31.21
C SER A 152 -11.74 23.90 32.13
N LYS A 153 -12.73 24.66 31.64
CA LYS A 153 -13.50 25.59 32.47
C LYS A 153 -14.20 24.80 33.58
N GLN A 154 -13.83 25.10 34.83
CA GLN A 154 -14.17 24.35 36.06
C GLN A 154 -15.67 24.16 36.36
N PHE A 155 -16.54 24.79 35.56
CA PHE A 155 -18.01 24.82 35.73
C PHE A 155 -18.76 24.39 34.45
N ARG A 156 -18.13 23.57 33.59
CA ARG A 156 -18.76 23.01 32.39
C ARG A 156 -18.47 21.52 32.26
N GLN A 157 -19.35 20.82 31.55
CA GLN A 157 -19.16 19.43 31.14
C GLN A 157 -17.77 19.30 30.50
N ARG A 158 -17.02 18.26 30.89
CA ARG A 158 -15.72 17.97 30.28
C ARG A 158 -15.97 17.36 28.91
N ASN A 159 -15.78 18.14 27.86
CA ASN A 159 -15.76 17.60 26.50
C ASN A 159 -14.50 16.75 26.33
N ASP A 160 -14.64 15.58 25.72
CA ASP A 160 -13.49 14.73 25.40
C ASP A 160 -12.62 15.42 24.32
N PRO A 161 -11.28 15.28 24.39
CA PRO A 161 -10.42 15.75 23.32
C PRO A 161 -10.65 14.92 22.04
N THR A 162 -10.42 15.54 20.88
CA THR A 162 -10.45 14.85 19.58
C THR A 162 -9.21 15.18 18.76
N ALA A 163 -8.89 14.35 17.76
CA ALA A 163 -7.73 14.59 16.90
C ALA A 163 -8.00 14.28 15.43
N SER A 164 -7.25 14.97 14.56
CA SER A 164 -7.19 14.69 13.12
C SER A 164 -5.75 14.59 12.65
N VAL A 165 -5.45 13.53 11.91
CA VAL A 165 -4.12 13.21 11.39
C VAL A 165 -4.18 13.22 9.86
N THR A 166 -3.62 14.25 9.23
CA THR A 166 -3.51 14.34 7.77
C THR A 166 -2.17 13.80 7.33
N LEU A 167 -2.18 12.81 6.42
CA LEU A 167 -1.02 12.10 5.91
C LEU A 167 -0.89 12.27 4.40
N THR A 168 0.34 12.18 3.90
CA THR A 168 0.64 11.97 2.48
C THR A 168 1.56 10.77 2.38
N THR A 169 1.20 9.75 1.61
CA THR A 169 2.01 8.54 1.48
C THR A 169 3.26 8.75 0.62
N ALA A 170 4.29 7.95 0.88
CA ALA A 170 5.48 7.88 0.04
C ALA A 170 5.15 7.17 -1.29
N SER A 171 4.46 6.03 -1.20
CA SER A 171 3.94 5.23 -2.30
C SER A 171 2.79 4.35 -1.79
N GLY A 172 1.81 4.05 -2.66
CA GLY A 172 0.66 3.21 -2.31
C GLY A 172 -0.31 3.83 -1.30
N THR A 173 -1.20 2.98 -0.78
CA THR A 173 -2.08 3.26 0.37
C THR A 173 -1.47 2.71 1.67
N LEU A 174 -1.92 3.22 2.81
CA LEU A 174 -1.57 2.64 4.12
C LEU A 174 -2.46 1.42 4.41
N SER A 175 -1.92 0.42 5.11
CA SER A 175 -2.73 -0.72 5.54
C SER A 175 -3.62 -0.37 6.73
N SER A 176 -4.75 -1.06 6.88
CA SER A 176 -5.68 -0.86 8.01
C SER A 176 -4.99 -1.07 9.37
N GLN A 177 -3.98 -1.96 9.43
CA GLN A 177 -3.14 -2.16 10.61
C GLN A 177 -2.27 -0.93 10.93
N GLN A 178 -1.68 -0.28 9.93
CA GLN A 178 -0.90 0.95 10.10
C GLN A 178 -1.80 2.13 10.50
N ILE A 179 -2.98 2.25 9.90
CA ILE A 179 -3.97 3.26 10.26
C ILE A 179 -4.41 3.08 11.72
N LYS A 180 -4.70 1.85 12.15
CA LYS A 180 -4.98 1.51 13.56
C LYS A 180 -3.80 1.86 14.46
N ALA A 181 -2.57 1.52 14.10
CA ALA A 181 -1.37 1.88 14.87
C ALA A 181 -1.21 3.40 15.04
N PHE A 182 -1.45 4.21 14.00
CA PHE A 182 -1.41 5.67 14.10
C PHE A 182 -2.55 6.23 14.99
N LYS A 183 -3.77 5.68 14.92
CA LYS A 183 -4.86 6.05 15.84
C LYS A 183 -4.48 5.77 17.30
N PHE A 184 -3.94 4.59 17.61
CA PHE A 184 -3.49 4.24 18.97
C PHE A 184 -2.29 5.07 19.45
N LEU A 185 -1.35 5.41 18.57
CA LEU A 185 -0.20 6.28 18.89
C LEU A 185 -0.67 7.68 19.33
N VAL A 186 -1.60 8.29 18.58
CA VAL A 186 -2.12 9.62 18.91
C VAL A 186 -3.02 9.58 20.15
N ALA A 187 -3.89 8.57 20.29
CA ALA A 187 -4.73 8.38 21.47
C ALA A 187 -3.91 8.21 22.77
N SER A 188 -2.89 7.35 22.76
CA SER A 188 -2.03 7.12 23.94
C SER A 188 -1.14 8.33 24.32
N ALA A 189 -0.91 9.25 23.39
CA ALA A 189 -0.11 10.46 23.63
C ALA A 189 -0.90 11.66 24.19
N VAL A 190 -2.24 11.61 24.20
CA VAL A 190 -3.15 12.69 24.63
C VAL A 190 -4.08 12.20 25.74
N PRO A 191 -3.96 12.72 26.98
CA PRO A 191 -4.79 12.26 28.11
C PRO A 191 -6.29 12.39 27.84
N GLY A 192 -7.01 11.27 27.88
CA GLY A 192 -8.47 11.21 27.68
C GLY A 192 -8.94 11.08 26.22
N LEU A 193 -8.03 10.96 25.25
CA LEU A 193 -8.38 10.75 23.84
C LEU A 193 -8.62 9.25 23.57
N SER A 194 -9.81 8.85 23.12
CA SER A 194 -10.05 7.48 22.63
C SER A 194 -9.62 7.33 21.17
N PRO A 195 -9.20 6.12 20.72
CA PRO A 195 -8.83 5.88 19.32
C PRO A 195 -9.95 6.20 18.32
N ASP A 196 -11.21 6.06 18.73
CA ASP A 196 -12.41 6.32 17.92
C ASP A 196 -12.63 7.82 17.67
N LYS A 197 -12.00 8.68 18.48
CA LYS A 197 -11.97 10.14 18.33
C LYS A 197 -10.73 10.62 17.57
N VAL A 198 -9.94 9.70 16.98
CA VAL A 198 -8.82 10.01 16.08
C VAL A 198 -9.22 9.73 14.63
N SER A 199 -9.42 10.80 13.87
CA SER A 199 -9.59 10.73 12.41
C SER A 199 -8.21 10.68 11.72
N VAL A 200 -8.08 9.84 10.69
CA VAL A 200 -6.87 9.76 9.85
C VAL A 200 -7.30 10.01 8.41
N ILE A 201 -6.59 10.87 7.69
CA ILE A 201 -6.96 11.31 6.33
C ILE A 201 -5.72 11.22 5.45
N ASP A 202 -5.79 10.46 4.35
CA ASP A 202 -4.76 10.48 3.31
C ASP A 202 -5.12 11.53 2.25
N SER A 203 -4.22 12.49 2.03
CA SER A 203 -4.29 13.49 0.96
C SER A 203 -4.56 12.93 -0.45
N ARG A 204 -4.28 11.66 -0.72
CA ARG A 204 -4.54 10.99 -2.01
C ARG A 204 -5.80 10.15 -2.07
N ALA A 205 -6.27 9.64 -0.93
CA ALA A 205 -7.25 8.55 -0.88
C ALA A 205 -8.39 8.77 0.13
N GLY A 206 -8.43 9.93 0.80
CA GLY A 206 -9.57 10.36 1.62
C GLY A 206 -9.50 9.93 3.08
N LEU A 207 -10.67 9.82 3.71
CA LEU A 207 -10.82 9.49 5.13
C LEU A 207 -10.53 7.99 5.37
N MET A 208 -9.51 7.70 6.17
CA MET A 208 -8.98 6.36 6.38
C MET A 208 -9.54 5.69 7.63
N GLY A 209 -10.11 4.49 7.46
CA GLY A 209 -10.68 3.71 8.56
C GLY A 209 -11.90 4.36 9.20
N ALA A 210 -12.83 4.86 8.37
CA ALA A 210 -14.19 5.18 8.78
C ALA A 210 -15.08 3.92 8.81
N GLU A 211 -14.81 2.96 7.93
CA GLU A 211 -15.58 1.72 7.75
C GLU A 211 -15.60 0.87 9.03
N ASP A 212 -14.44 0.68 9.70
CA ASP A 212 -14.31 -0.03 10.99
C ASP A 212 -15.37 0.36 12.04
N LEU A 213 -15.78 1.64 12.08
CA LEU A 213 -16.73 2.16 13.06
C LEU A 213 -18.20 1.78 12.78
N ALA A 214 -18.51 1.33 11.56
CA ALA A 214 -19.85 0.89 11.15
C ALA A 214 -19.90 -0.59 10.75
N THR A 215 -18.77 -1.19 10.33
CA THR A 215 -18.69 -2.54 9.77
C THR A 215 -17.65 -3.43 10.48
N GLY A 216 -17.29 -3.14 11.72
CA GLY A 216 -16.29 -3.92 12.49
C GLY A 216 -16.58 -5.44 12.58
N GLY A 217 -17.82 -5.87 12.36
CA GLY A 217 -18.17 -7.29 12.22
C GLY A 217 -17.73 -7.94 10.90
N THR A 218 -17.79 -7.24 9.76
CA THR A 218 -17.53 -7.85 8.43
C THR A 218 -16.03 -8.10 8.20
N ALA A 219 -15.17 -7.14 8.57
CA ALA A 219 -13.72 -7.31 8.47
C ALA A 219 -13.22 -8.46 9.36
N ALA A 220 -13.70 -8.53 10.62
CA ALA A 220 -13.37 -9.63 11.52
C ALA A 220 -13.89 -11.00 11.02
N THR A 221 -15.04 -11.02 10.35
CA THR A 221 -15.60 -12.23 9.71
C THR A 221 -14.72 -12.69 8.54
N GLN A 222 -14.20 -11.76 7.73
CA GLN A 222 -13.29 -12.08 6.63
C GLN A 222 -11.94 -12.59 7.14
N ASP A 223 -11.34 -11.93 8.14
CA ASP A 223 -10.13 -12.40 8.83
C ASP A 223 -10.32 -13.82 9.41
N GLN A 224 -11.51 -14.12 9.96
CA GLN A 224 -11.83 -15.44 10.49
C GLN A 224 -12.01 -16.48 9.39
N ALA A 225 -12.70 -16.14 8.30
CA ALA A 225 -12.90 -17.02 7.15
C ALA A 225 -11.57 -17.38 6.46
N GLU A 226 -10.68 -16.41 6.27
CA GLU A 226 -9.37 -16.61 5.65
C GLU A 226 -8.43 -17.44 6.53
N ARG A 227 -8.48 -17.25 7.86
CA ARG A 227 -7.77 -18.12 8.82
C ARG A 227 -8.34 -19.53 8.89
N LEU A 228 -9.65 -19.74 8.66
CA LEU A 228 -10.23 -21.08 8.54
C LEU A 228 -9.78 -21.74 7.24
N LYS A 229 -9.85 -21.03 6.10
CA LYS A 229 -9.34 -21.47 4.79
C LYS A 229 -7.89 -21.96 4.88
N GLN A 230 -6.97 -21.14 5.39
CA GLN A 230 -5.55 -21.50 5.57
C GLN A 230 -5.32 -22.72 6.47
N ASN A 231 -6.18 -22.94 7.47
CA ASN A 231 -6.09 -24.13 8.32
C ASN A 231 -6.57 -25.41 7.61
N VAL A 232 -7.61 -25.30 6.78
CA VAL A 232 -8.11 -26.42 5.96
C VAL A 232 -7.13 -26.76 4.84
N GLU A 233 -6.62 -25.75 4.11
CA GLU A 233 -5.60 -25.92 3.06
C GLU A 233 -4.38 -26.66 3.62
N ARG A 234 -3.77 -26.15 4.69
CA ARG A 234 -2.62 -26.77 5.36
C ARG A 234 -2.87 -28.20 5.86
N LEU A 235 -4.11 -28.54 6.22
CA LEU A 235 -4.48 -29.91 6.61
C LEU A 235 -4.53 -30.84 5.39
N LEU A 236 -5.15 -30.38 4.30
CA LEU A 236 -5.25 -31.15 3.05
C LEU A 236 -3.88 -31.32 2.39
N GLU A 237 -3.09 -30.26 2.27
CA GLU A 237 -1.74 -30.27 1.67
C GLU A 237 -0.82 -31.30 2.33
N ALA A 238 -0.95 -31.53 3.64
CA ALA A 238 -0.18 -32.55 4.36
C ALA A 238 -0.45 -34.00 3.87
N ARG A 239 -1.56 -34.23 3.15
CA ARG A 239 -1.88 -35.50 2.48
C ARG A 239 -1.72 -35.44 0.96
N VAL A 240 -2.06 -34.31 0.33
CA VAL A 240 -2.17 -34.23 -1.15
C VAL A 240 -1.00 -33.55 -1.84
N GLY A 241 -0.13 -32.86 -1.09
CA GLY A 241 0.96 -32.04 -1.60
C GLY A 241 0.63 -30.54 -1.59
N PHE A 242 1.66 -29.71 -1.48
CA PHE A 242 1.53 -28.25 -1.53
C PHE A 242 0.97 -27.79 -2.89
N GLY A 243 -0.03 -26.91 -2.88
CA GLY A 243 -0.73 -26.44 -4.08
C GLY A 243 -1.70 -27.44 -4.74
N ASN A 244 -1.78 -28.69 -4.26
CA ASN A 244 -2.68 -29.73 -4.80
C ASN A 244 -4.07 -29.74 -4.15
N ALA A 245 -4.38 -28.73 -3.33
CA ALA A 245 -5.72 -28.44 -2.82
C ALA A 245 -6.03 -26.95 -3.00
N VAL A 246 -7.27 -26.64 -3.36
CA VAL A 246 -7.82 -25.28 -3.36
C VAL A 246 -9.09 -25.29 -2.52
N VAL A 247 -9.16 -24.42 -1.53
CA VAL A 247 -10.31 -24.31 -0.61
C VAL A 247 -10.92 -22.92 -0.78
N GLU A 248 -12.23 -22.86 -0.99
CA GLU A 248 -12.98 -21.61 -0.79
C GLU A 248 -13.99 -21.77 0.34
N LEU A 249 -14.04 -20.76 1.20
CA LEU A 249 -14.82 -20.77 2.43
C LEU A 249 -15.59 -19.45 2.54
N ASN A 250 -16.92 -19.56 2.49
CA ASN A 250 -17.81 -18.44 2.73
C ASN A 250 -18.42 -18.56 4.14
N LEU A 251 -18.37 -17.46 4.89
CA LEU A 251 -18.79 -17.40 6.29
C LEU A 251 -19.87 -16.33 6.46
N GLU A 252 -21.11 -16.74 6.66
CA GLU A 252 -22.22 -15.85 6.96
C GLU A 252 -22.36 -15.72 8.49
N THR A 253 -22.24 -14.51 9.01
CA THR A 253 -22.41 -14.20 10.44
C THR A 253 -23.66 -13.36 10.70
N ALA A 254 -24.26 -13.53 11.88
CA ALA A 254 -25.28 -12.60 12.38
C ALA A 254 -24.66 -11.22 12.62
N THR A 255 -25.12 -10.21 11.89
CA THR A 255 -24.73 -8.79 12.04
C THR A 255 -25.59 -8.05 13.08
N GLU A 256 -26.70 -8.64 13.50
CA GLU A 256 -27.65 -8.10 14.46
C GLU A 256 -27.12 -8.27 15.91
N GLN A 257 -27.43 -7.28 16.75
CA GLN A 257 -27.24 -7.36 18.20
C GLN A 257 -28.62 -7.52 18.85
N GLU A 258 -28.81 -8.55 19.68
CA GLU A 258 -30.09 -8.85 20.32
C GLU A 258 -29.93 -8.92 21.85
N GLN A 259 -30.80 -8.23 22.59
CA GLN A 259 -30.84 -8.27 24.06
C GLN A 259 -32.12 -8.98 24.51
N ILE A 260 -32.02 -10.29 24.80
CA ILE A 260 -33.14 -11.07 25.32
C ILE A 260 -33.17 -10.94 26.84
N ARG A 261 -34.26 -10.40 27.40
CA ARG A 261 -34.53 -10.44 28.84
C ARG A 261 -35.69 -11.41 29.12
N GLU A 262 -35.35 -12.64 29.47
CA GLU A 262 -36.30 -13.65 29.94
C GLU A 262 -36.53 -13.44 31.44
N ARG A 263 -37.79 -13.40 31.89
CA ARG A 263 -38.14 -13.40 33.33
C ARG A 263 -39.09 -14.55 33.63
N ARG A 264 -38.55 -15.57 34.29
CA ARG A 264 -39.27 -16.81 34.63
C ARG A 264 -39.68 -16.78 36.10
N PHE A 265 -40.97 -16.89 36.37
CA PHE A 265 -41.50 -17.09 37.72
C PHE A 265 -41.64 -18.57 38.03
N ASP A 266 -41.30 -18.97 39.25
CA ASP A 266 -41.67 -20.26 39.80
C ASP A 266 -43.05 -20.14 40.51
N PRO A 267 -44.08 -20.89 40.07
CA PRO A 267 -45.40 -20.84 40.69
C PRO A 267 -45.50 -21.69 41.96
N GLU A 268 -44.57 -22.62 42.23
CA GLU A 268 -44.58 -23.53 43.38
C GLU A 268 -43.79 -22.97 44.56
N SER A 269 -42.73 -22.18 44.31
CA SER A 269 -41.90 -21.58 45.36
C SER A 269 -42.54 -20.39 46.11
N ARG A 270 -43.87 -20.36 46.25
CA ARG A 270 -44.61 -19.22 46.83
C ARG A 270 -44.40 -19.13 48.33
N VAL A 271 -43.86 -18.00 48.80
CA VAL A 271 -43.71 -17.70 50.23
C VAL A 271 -44.66 -16.57 50.60
N ALA A 272 -45.48 -16.76 51.65
CA ALA A 272 -46.31 -15.69 52.20
C ALA A 272 -45.44 -14.70 52.98
N VAL A 273 -45.49 -13.42 52.61
CA VAL A 273 -44.67 -12.34 53.18
C VAL A 273 -45.46 -11.48 54.17
N SER A 274 -46.76 -11.28 53.93
CA SER A 274 -47.70 -10.80 54.96
C SER A 274 -49.05 -11.48 54.84
N THR A 275 -49.73 -11.65 55.98
CA THR A 275 -51.13 -12.04 56.06
C THR A 275 -51.86 -11.02 56.92
N ASP A 276 -52.81 -10.31 56.31
CA ASP A 276 -53.66 -9.31 56.94
C ASP A 276 -55.06 -9.91 57.12
N THR A 277 -55.33 -10.49 58.30
CA THR A 277 -56.64 -11.04 58.68
C THR A 277 -57.43 -10.02 59.48
N SER A 278 -58.59 -9.62 58.97
CA SER A 278 -59.53 -8.72 59.62
C SER A 278 -60.83 -9.47 59.91
N GLU A 279 -61.17 -9.62 61.19
CA GLU A 279 -62.43 -10.23 61.62
C GLU A 279 -63.36 -9.18 62.21
N SER A 280 -64.60 -9.12 61.72
CA SER A 280 -65.64 -8.22 62.21
C SER A 280 -66.86 -9.04 62.60
N THR A 281 -67.00 -9.31 63.90
CA THR A 281 -68.19 -9.94 64.48
C THR A 281 -69.11 -8.87 65.06
N ASN A 282 -70.21 -8.59 64.37
CA ASN A 282 -71.30 -7.75 64.84
C ASN A 282 -72.40 -8.64 65.43
N ALA A 283 -72.33 -8.86 66.74
CA ALA A 283 -73.36 -9.53 67.53
C ALA A 283 -74.32 -8.49 68.12
N ALA A 284 -75.50 -8.31 67.52
CA ALA A 284 -76.59 -7.53 68.09
C ALA A 284 -77.60 -8.47 68.75
N ASN A 285 -77.66 -8.42 70.08
CA ASN A 285 -78.69 -9.08 70.88
C ASN A 285 -79.71 -8.02 71.31
N ASP A 286 -80.86 -7.96 70.64
CA ASP A 286 -81.95 -7.06 71.07
C ASP A 286 -82.83 -7.79 72.09
N SER A 287 -82.50 -7.60 73.37
CA SER A 287 -83.32 -8.06 74.49
C SER A 287 -84.39 -7.01 74.82
N GLU A 288 -85.38 -6.86 73.93
CA GLU A 288 -86.50 -5.93 74.09
C GLU A 288 -87.20 -6.18 75.44
N THR A 289 -86.91 -5.34 76.43
CA THR A 289 -87.29 -5.58 77.82
C THR A 289 -88.72 -5.09 78.06
N GLY A 290 -89.68 -5.91 77.64
CA GLY A 290 -91.10 -5.73 77.93
C GLY A 290 -91.75 -4.60 77.14
N GLY A 291 -91.89 -4.78 75.83
CA GLY A 291 -92.86 -4.02 75.04
C GLY A 291 -94.25 -4.08 75.71
N VAL A 292 -94.80 -2.91 76.02
CA VAL A 292 -95.99 -2.76 76.88
C VAL A 292 -97.28 -3.24 76.21
N SER A 293 -97.46 -4.56 76.19
CA SER A 293 -98.67 -5.20 75.67
C SER A 293 -99.88 -4.95 76.56
N VAL A 294 -101.08 -4.95 75.95
CA VAL A 294 -102.35 -4.66 76.64
C VAL A 294 -102.69 -5.70 77.73
N ALA A 295 -102.03 -6.86 77.72
CA ALA A 295 -102.20 -7.91 78.72
C ALA A 295 -101.78 -7.46 80.14
N SER A 296 -100.83 -6.53 80.28
CA SER A 296 -100.35 -6.03 81.58
C SER A 296 -101.37 -5.15 82.34
N ASN A 297 -102.58 -4.98 81.82
CA ASN A 297 -103.63 -4.14 82.41
C ASN A 297 -104.96 -4.89 82.61
N LEU A 298 -104.94 -6.22 82.66
CA LEU A 298 -106.11 -7.08 82.86
C LEU A 298 -105.92 -7.98 84.11
N PRO A 299 -106.80 -7.94 85.14
CA PRO A 299 -106.51 -8.55 86.44
C PRO A 299 -106.22 -10.05 86.50
N ASP A 300 -106.78 -10.84 85.58
CA ASP A 300 -106.72 -12.32 85.58
C ASP A 300 -106.09 -12.88 84.28
N GLY A 301 -105.19 -12.13 83.64
CA GLY A 301 -104.53 -12.55 82.40
C GLY A 301 -103.29 -13.41 82.62
N ASP A 302 -103.39 -14.73 82.40
CA ASP A 302 -102.23 -15.64 82.31
C ASP A 302 -101.45 -15.44 80.99
N GLY A 303 -100.84 -14.26 80.87
CA GLY A 303 -100.02 -13.85 79.74
C GLY A 303 -98.60 -14.39 79.87
N ALA A 304 -98.38 -15.66 79.55
CA ALA A 304 -97.05 -16.26 79.50
C ALA A 304 -96.10 -15.42 78.63
N ALA A 305 -95.09 -14.82 79.26
CA ALA A 305 -94.18 -13.86 78.64
C ALA A 305 -93.20 -14.54 77.66
N GLY A 306 -93.69 -14.84 76.46
CA GLY A 306 -92.90 -15.32 75.32
C GLY A 306 -91.97 -14.25 74.76
N GLY A 307 -90.95 -13.86 75.53
CA GLY A 307 -89.91 -12.93 75.12
C GLY A 307 -89.05 -13.52 73.99
N GLY A 308 -89.46 -13.28 72.75
CA GLY A 308 -88.73 -13.70 71.56
C GLY A 308 -87.45 -12.89 71.36
N SER A 309 -86.35 -13.33 71.98
CA SER A 309 -85.04 -12.69 71.84
C SER A 309 -84.56 -12.76 70.38
N SER A 310 -84.47 -11.61 69.71
CA SER A 310 -83.87 -11.51 68.38
C SER A 310 -82.37 -11.27 68.52
N SER A 311 -81.58 -12.28 68.19
CA SER A 311 -80.13 -12.16 68.05
C SER A 311 -79.77 -12.19 66.56
N SER A 312 -79.14 -11.11 66.08
CA SER A 312 -78.51 -11.10 64.77
C SER A 312 -76.99 -11.07 64.96
N ASN A 313 -76.35 -12.16 64.58
CA ASN A 313 -74.90 -12.30 64.63
C ASN A 313 -74.35 -12.38 63.21
N ASN A 314 -73.73 -11.30 62.75
CA ASN A 314 -73.05 -11.26 61.46
C ASN A 314 -71.54 -11.29 61.69
N SER A 315 -70.83 -12.24 61.09
CA SER A 315 -69.37 -12.29 61.13
C SER A 315 -68.79 -12.22 59.72
N GLU A 316 -67.93 -11.23 59.48
CA GLU A 316 -67.12 -11.14 58.27
C GLU A 316 -65.64 -11.36 58.64
N THR A 317 -65.07 -12.49 58.25
CA THR A 317 -63.61 -12.71 58.24
C THR A 317 -63.08 -12.42 56.84
N ARG A 318 -62.11 -11.50 56.75
CA ARG A 318 -61.46 -11.08 55.51
C ARG A 318 -59.95 -11.22 55.66
N GLU A 319 -59.40 -12.25 55.02
CA GLU A 319 -57.96 -12.48 54.93
C GLU A 319 -57.40 -11.89 53.62
N ARG A 320 -56.20 -11.31 53.68
CA ARG A 320 -55.37 -11.03 52.49
C ARG A 320 -53.98 -11.60 52.73
N VAL A 321 -53.53 -12.47 51.82
CA VAL A 321 -52.16 -13.01 51.84
C VAL A 321 -51.37 -12.44 50.68
N ASN A 322 -50.26 -11.75 50.98
CA ASN A 322 -49.30 -11.30 50.00
C ASN A 322 -48.21 -12.37 49.83
N TYR A 323 -48.01 -12.85 48.60
CA TYR A 323 -46.99 -13.85 48.29
C TYR A 323 -45.85 -13.22 47.48
N GLU A 324 -44.61 -13.54 47.84
CA GLU A 324 -43.49 -13.47 46.91
C GLU A 324 -43.37 -14.79 46.14
N VAL A 325 -43.09 -14.67 44.84
CA VAL A 325 -42.71 -15.76 43.94
C VAL A 325 -41.24 -15.59 43.58
N SER A 326 -40.49 -16.68 43.49
CA SER A 326 -39.10 -16.59 43.01
C SER A 326 -39.12 -16.20 41.52
N GLU A 327 -38.49 -15.08 41.18
CA GLU A 327 -38.20 -14.74 39.79
C GLU A 327 -36.74 -15.04 39.44
N THR A 328 -36.55 -15.74 38.32
CA THR A 328 -35.26 -15.85 37.65
C THR A 328 -35.29 -14.91 36.45
N THR A 329 -34.60 -13.76 36.58
CA THR A 329 -34.35 -12.86 35.45
C THR A 329 -33.04 -13.27 34.77
N ARG A 330 -33.13 -13.70 33.51
CA ARG A 330 -32.01 -14.07 32.65
C ARG A 330 -31.87 -13.05 31.53
N GLU A 331 -30.73 -12.38 31.50
CA GLU A 331 -30.40 -11.43 30.44
C GLU A 331 -29.32 -12.02 29.52
N VAL A 332 -29.60 -12.11 28.23
CA VAL A 332 -28.72 -12.67 27.20
C VAL A 332 -28.49 -11.60 26.14
N LEU A 333 -27.28 -11.03 26.16
CA LEU A 333 -26.79 -10.18 25.08
C LEU A 333 -26.16 -11.09 24.00
N LYS A 334 -26.83 -11.22 22.85
CA LYS A 334 -26.20 -11.78 21.65
C LYS A 334 -25.39 -10.69 20.97
N SER A 335 -24.08 -10.81 21.01
CA SER A 335 -23.18 -9.97 20.22
C SER A 335 -23.22 -10.36 18.73
N PRO A 336 -23.06 -9.41 17.79
CA PRO A 336 -22.86 -9.72 16.39
C PRO A 336 -21.54 -10.47 16.17
N GLY A 337 -21.43 -11.20 15.05
CA GLY A 337 -20.29 -12.05 14.70
C GLY A 337 -20.50 -13.54 14.98
N ALA A 338 -21.65 -13.96 15.50
CA ALA A 338 -22.00 -15.38 15.63
C ALA A 338 -22.15 -16.03 14.24
N VAL A 339 -21.59 -17.23 14.04
CA VAL A 339 -21.70 -17.97 12.78
C VAL A 339 -23.16 -18.38 12.54
N LYS A 340 -23.75 -17.89 11.45
CA LYS A 340 -25.12 -18.16 11.02
C LYS A 340 -25.14 -19.32 10.02
N ARG A 341 -24.19 -19.37 9.08
CA ARG A 341 -24.03 -20.43 8.09
C ARG A 341 -22.61 -20.47 7.53
N LEU A 342 -22.07 -21.66 7.35
CA LEU A 342 -20.79 -21.92 6.68
C LEU A 342 -21.02 -22.59 5.32
N THR A 343 -20.23 -22.23 4.30
CA THR A 343 -20.15 -23.00 3.05
C THR A 343 -18.69 -23.19 2.66
N VAL A 344 -18.28 -24.44 2.50
CA VAL A 344 -16.91 -24.82 2.12
C VAL A 344 -16.95 -25.57 0.80
N ALA A 345 -16.19 -25.08 -0.18
CA ALA A 345 -15.90 -25.78 -1.43
C ALA A 345 -14.43 -26.21 -1.43
N VAL A 346 -14.17 -27.49 -1.62
CA VAL A 346 -12.83 -28.06 -1.65
C VAL A 346 -12.59 -28.75 -2.98
N LEU A 347 -11.55 -28.31 -3.69
CA LEU A 347 -11.03 -28.97 -4.88
C LEU A 347 -9.69 -29.62 -4.53
N VAL A 348 -9.50 -30.85 -4.99
CA VAL A 348 -8.30 -31.65 -4.70
C VAL A 348 -7.77 -32.25 -6.01
N ASP A 349 -6.49 -32.10 -6.31
CA ASP A 349 -5.89 -32.77 -7.48
C ASP A 349 -5.89 -34.30 -7.29
N GLY A 350 -5.87 -35.02 -8.41
CA GLY A 350 -5.82 -36.47 -8.45
C GLY A 350 -4.53 -37.08 -7.88
N ILE A 351 -4.33 -38.35 -8.18
CA ILE A 351 -3.06 -39.05 -7.95
C ILE A 351 -2.37 -39.15 -9.31
N ARG A 352 -1.17 -38.57 -9.41
CA ARG A 352 -0.31 -38.68 -10.59
C ARG A 352 0.74 -39.76 -10.36
N THR A 353 0.72 -40.80 -11.19
CA THR A 353 1.68 -41.92 -11.15
C THR A 353 2.60 -41.86 -12.36
N THR A 354 3.89 -41.63 -12.13
CA THR A 354 4.91 -41.72 -13.16
C THR A 354 5.29 -43.19 -13.38
N SER A 355 5.09 -43.68 -14.60
CA SER A 355 5.51 -45.01 -15.05
C SER A 355 7.02 -45.08 -15.24
N GLU A 356 7.57 -46.29 -15.38
CA GLU A 356 9.00 -46.55 -15.59
C GLU A 356 9.53 -45.91 -16.89
N ASP A 357 8.65 -45.71 -17.89
CA ASP A 357 8.93 -44.98 -19.14
C ASP A 357 8.97 -43.44 -18.98
N GLY A 358 8.77 -42.90 -17.78
CA GLY A 358 8.73 -41.45 -17.51
C GLY A 358 7.42 -40.74 -17.89
N SER A 359 6.44 -41.46 -18.45
CA SER A 359 5.09 -40.95 -18.67
C SER A 359 4.35 -40.81 -17.32
N THR A 360 3.64 -39.69 -17.12
CA THR A 360 2.80 -39.47 -15.93
C THR A 360 1.33 -39.66 -16.27
N GLU A 361 0.69 -40.64 -15.64
CA GLU A 361 -0.75 -40.88 -15.74
C GLU A 361 -1.48 -40.19 -14.57
N TRP A 362 -2.60 -39.52 -14.84
CA TRP A 362 -3.46 -38.91 -13.83
C TRP A 362 -4.68 -39.80 -13.57
N ALA A 363 -4.96 -40.07 -12.29
CA ALA A 363 -6.15 -40.78 -11.85
C ALA A 363 -6.93 -39.97 -10.79
N PRO A 364 -8.28 -39.99 -10.80
CA PRO A 364 -9.06 -39.39 -9.72
C PRO A 364 -8.82 -40.13 -8.40
N ARG A 365 -8.97 -39.44 -7.27
CA ARG A 365 -8.87 -40.06 -5.94
C ARG A 365 -10.03 -41.02 -5.68
N PRO A 366 -9.81 -42.12 -4.95
CA PRO A 366 -10.89 -43.05 -4.60
C PRO A 366 -11.86 -42.38 -3.61
N ASP A 367 -13.16 -42.62 -3.78
CA ASP A 367 -14.22 -41.97 -2.98
C ASP A 367 -14.04 -42.14 -1.46
N ALA A 368 -13.46 -43.26 -1.03
CA ALA A 368 -13.15 -43.52 0.38
C ALA A 368 -12.07 -42.58 0.96
N GLU A 369 -11.10 -42.14 0.15
CA GLU A 369 -10.16 -41.08 0.56
C GLU A 369 -10.87 -39.72 0.58
N LEU A 370 -11.75 -39.43 -0.37
CA LEU A 370 -12.50 -38.18 -0.42
C LEU A 370 -13.44 -38.01 0.77
N GLU A 371 -14.16 -39.05 1.20
CA GLU A 371 -15.01 -38.98 2.40
C GLU A 371 -14.18 -38.83 3.68
N SER A 372 -13.02 -39.49 3.76
CA SER A 372 -12.07 -39.32 4.87
C SER A 372 -11.52 -37.90 4.95
N LEU A 373 -11.21 -37.28 3.80
CA LEU A 373 -10.85 -35.86 3.72
C LEU A 373 -12.04 -34.96 4.07
N ARG A 374 -13.27 -35.31 3.68
CA ARG A 374 -14.49 -34.55 4.01
C ARG A 374 -14.76 -34.53 5.52
N GLU A 375 -14.58 -35.66 6.21
CA GLU A 375 -14.67 -35.75 7.67
C GLU A 375 -13.62 -34.86 8.36
N LEU A 376 -12.37 -34.90 7.89
CA LEU A 376 -11.29 -34.05 8.40
C LEU A 376 -11.56 -32.55 8.19
N VAL A 377 -12.09 -32.15 7.03
CA VAL A 377 -12.53 -30.77 6.76
C VAL A 377 -13.67 -30.38 7.70
N ALA A 378 -14.67 -31.23 7.88
CA ALA A 378 -15.82 -30.98 8.76
C ALA A 378 -15.40 -30.75 10.22
N GLY A 379 -14.47 -31.58 10.72
CA GLY A 379 -13.88 -31.41 12.06
C GLY A 379 -13.03 -30.14 12.18
N ALA A 380 -12.27 -29.78 11.14
CA ALA A 380 -11.41 -28.58 11.15
C ALA A 380 -12.19 -27.25 11.13
N VAL A 381 -13.36 -27.21 10.48
CA VAL A 381 -14.22 -26.00 10.41
C VAL A 381 -15.31 -25.93 11.48
N GLY A 382 -15.54 -27.00 12.23
CA GLY A 382 -16.63 -27.09 13.21
C GLY A 382 -18.01 -27.11 12.56
N PHE A 383 -18.16 -27.95 11.52
CA PHE A 383 -19.40 -28.15 10.75
C PHE A 383 -20.62 -28.47 11.63
N ASP A 384 -21.74 -27.81 11.35
CA ASP A 384 -23.00 -28.01 12.07
C ASP A 384 -24.19 -28.06 11.10
N GLU A 385 -24.78 -29.24 10.95
CA GLU A 385 -25.95 -29.48 10.10
C GLU A 385 -27.16 -28.65 10.56
N THR A 386 -27.27 -28.30 11.85
CA THR A 386 -28.38 -27.52 12.39
C THR A 386 -28.31 -26.03 12.01
N ARG A 387 -27.12 -25.54 11.62
CA ARG A 387 -26.93 -24.20 11.01
C ARG A 387 -27.23 -24.19 9.51
N GLY A 388 -27.42 -25.36 8.88
CA GLY A 388 -27.47 -25.49 7.43
C GLY A 388 -26.11 -25.27 6.76
N ASP A 389 -25.02 -25.66 7.43
CA ASP A 389 -23.68 -25.64 6.84
C ASP A 389 -23.59 -26.65 5.67
N VAL A 390 -22.74 -26.35 4.67
CA VAL A 390 -22.55 -27.23 3.49
C VAL A 390 -21.06 -27.37 3.16
N ILE A 391 -20.61 -28.62 2.98
CA ILE A 391 -19.26 -28.95 2.50
C ILE A 391 -19.39 -29.70 1.17
N THR A 392 -18.84 -29.13 0.10
CA THR A 392 -18.72 -29.78 -1.22
C THR A 392 -17.25 -30.09 -1.49
N MET A 393 -16.92 -31.36 -1.74
CA MET A 393 -15.57 -31.78 -2.14
C MET A 393 -15.62 -32.46 -3.51
N LYS A 394 -14.66 -32.16 -4.39
CA LYS A 394 -14.49 -32.80 -5.70
C LYS A 394 -13.02 -32.95 -6.08
N THR A 395 -12.68 -34.01 -6.81
CA THR A 395 -11.42 -34.11 -7.53
C THR A 395 -11.56 -33.56 -8.94
N MET A 396 -10.60 -32.74 -9.37
CA MET A 396 -10.40 -32.27 -10.74
C MET A 396 -8.90 -32.17 -11.01
N GLU A 397 -8.47 -32.33 -12.26
CA GLU A 397 -7.04 -32.17 -12.59
C GLU A 397 -6.62 -30.71 -12.53
N PHE A 398 -5.49 -30.42 -11.89
CA PHE A 398 -4.91 -29.07 -11.81
C PHE A 398 -3.81 -28.88 -12.86
N GLU A 399 -3.85 -27.77 -13.59
CA GLU A 399 -2.76 -27.31 -14.46
C GLU A 399 -1.56 -26.86 -13.62
N GLN A 400 -0.37 -27.40 -13.90
CA GLN A 400 0.84 -26.98 -13.20
C GLN A 400 1.36 -25.67 -13.77
N ILE A 401 1.23 -24.58 -13.00
CA ILE A 401 1.99 -23.36 -13.25
C ILE A 401 3.45 -23.68 -12.93
N GLU A 402 4.28 -23.89 -13.95
CA GLU A 402 5.73 -24.04 -13.75
C GLU A 402 6.26 -22.82 -12.99
N ALA A 403 6.80 -23.05 -11.79
CA ALA A 403 7.31 -21.99 -10.94
C ALA A 403 8.51 -21.33 -11.64
N ALA A 404 8.29 -20.10 -12.15
CA ALA A 404 9.26 -19.35 -12.94
C ALA A 404 10.59 -19.19 -12.16
N GLY A 405 11.55 -20.05 -12.48
CA GLY A 405 12.74 -20.27 -11.66
C GLY A 405 13.56 -18.99 -11.51
N SER A 406 13.58 -18.42 -10.30
CA SER A 406 14.33 -17.22 -9.95
C SER A 406 15.83 -17.50 -9.82
N ALA A 407 16.46 -17.93 -10.91
CA ALA A 407 17.89 -18.15 -11.00
C ALA A 407 18.63 -16.82 -10.73
N PRO A 408 19.56 -16.77 -9.76
CA PRO A 408 20.24 -15.52 -9.40
C PRO A 408 21.23 -15.12 -10.49
N SER A 409 20.81 -14.20 -11.37
CA SER A 409 21.69 -13.62 -12.38
C SER A 409 22.85 -12.87 -11.71
N SER A 410 24.08 -13.09 -12.18
CA SER A 410 25.29 -12.60 -11.53
C SER A 410 25.35 -11.07 -11.52
N ARG A 411 25.09 -10.48 -10.35
CA ARG A 411 25.01 -9.02 -10.15
C ARG A 411 26.35 -8.29 -10.39
N PHE A 412 27.47 -9.03 -10.45
CA PHE A 412 28.82 -8.49 -10.61
C PHE A 412 29.09 -7.78 -11.94
N LEU A 413 28.32 -8.07 -13.00
CA LEU A 413 28.51 -7.41 -14.30
C LEU A 413 27.67 -6.13 -14.49
N GLY A 414 26.68 -5.90 -13.61
CA GLY A 414 25.72 -4.80 -13.76
C GLY A 414 26.20 -3.44 -13.21
N ASP A 415 27.25 -3.40 -12.40
CA ASP A 415 27.71 -2.18 -11.72
C ASP A 415 28.87 -1.46 -12.45
N LEU A 416 29.36 -2.04 -13.56
CA LEU A 416 30.21 -1.32 -14.50
C LEU A 416 29.37 -0.31 -15.30
N ASN A 417 29.05 0.81 -14.67
CA ASN A 417 28.52 2.01 -15.32
C ASN A 417 29.60 2.63 -16.22
N ILE A 418 29.82 2.04 -17.40
CA ILE A 418 30.74 2.54 -18.42
C ILE A 418 30.15 3.83 -19.00
N ASP A 419 30.56 4.96 -18.42
CA ASP A 419 30.24 6.29 -18.93
C ASP A 419 30.70 6.41 -20.40
N ALA A 420 29.73 6.49 -21.31
CA ALA A 420 29.98 6.66 -22.74
C ALA A 420 30.80 7.92 -23.03
N MET A 421 30.70 8.97 -22.21
CA MET A 421 31.48 10.20 -22.34
C MET A 421 32.97 9.96 -22.05
N SER A 422 33.30 9.05 -21.12
CA SER A 422 34.67 8.59 -20.85
C SER A 422 35.24 7.79 -22.04
N LEU A 423 34.43 6.89 -22.61
CA LEU A 423 34.80 6.09 -23.78
C LEU A 423 35.06 6.99 -25.01
N ILE A 424 34.21 7.99 -25.25
CA ILE A 424 34.38 9.01 -26.29
C ILE A 424 35.69 9.79 -26.11
N LYS A 425 36.02 10.22 -24.89
CA LYS A 425 37.29 10.91 -24.59
C LYS A 425 38.51 10.04 -24.93
N LEU A 426 38.47 8.74 -24.61
CA LEU A 426 39.53 7.79 -24.92
C LEU A 426 39.68 7.56 -26.43
N VAL A 427 38.56 7.43 -27.16
CA VAL A 427 38.56 7.30 -28.63
C VAL A 427 39.13 8.56 -29.31
N ILE A 428 38.79 9.77 -28.85
CA ILE A 428 39.36 11.02 -29.38
C ILE A 428 40.88 11.07 -29.13
N LEU A 429 41.35 10.69 -27.95
CA LEU A 429 42.78 10.61 -27.63
C LEU A 429 43.51 9.61 -28.55
N ALA A 430 42.91 8.45 -28.80
CA ALA A 430 43.45 7.43 -29.70
C ALA A 430 43.53 7.93 -31.15
N ILE A 431 42.50 8.63 -31.65
CA ILE A 431 42.49 9.20 -33.00
C ILE A 431 43.57 10.29 -33.15
N VAL A 432 43.73 11.19 -32.17
CA VAL A 432 44.74 12.26 -32.21
C VAL A 432 46.17 11.69 -32.15
N THR A 433 46.42 10.70 -31.30
CA THR A 433 47.74 10.05 -31.19
C THR A 433 48.07 9.20 -32.42
N LEU A 434 47.11 8.45 -32.97
CA LEU A 434 47.25 7.72 -34.24
C LEU A 434 47.53 8.67 -35.41
N GLY A 435 46.81 9.79 -35.49
CA GLY A 435 47.01 10.83 -36.49
C GLY A 435 48.42 11.43 -36.44
N LEU A 436 48.90 11.76 -35.24
CA LEU A 436 50.27 12.25 -35.03
C LEU A 436 51.33 11.22 -35.48
N GLY A 437 51.15 9.95 -35.09
CA GLY A 437 52.04 8.86 -35.48
C GLY A 437 52.09 8.64 -37.00
N LEU A 438 50.94 8.65 -37.66
CA LEU A 438 50.83 8.37 -39.09
C LEU A 438 51.28 9.55 -39.98
N PHE A 439 50.87 10.78 -39.65
CA PHE A 439 51.07 11.97 -40.50
C PHE A 439 52.27 12.85 -40.12
N VAL A 440 52.83 12.71 -38.91
CA VAL A 440 54.01 13.50 -38.48
C VAL A 440 55.23 12.61 -38.29
N VAL A 441 55.13 11.56 -37.48
CA VAL A 441 56.29 10.71 -37.16
C VAL A 441 56.71 9.85 -38.35
N ARG A 442 55.77 9.13 -38.97
CA ARG A 442 56.06 8.22 -40.10
C ARG A 442 56.77 8.90 -41.29
N PRO A 443 56.36 10.09 -41.79
CA PRO A 443 57.06 10.75 -42.90
C PRO A 443 58.41 11.39 -42.53
N MET A 444 58.70 11.65 -41.24
CA MET A 444 60.05 12.04 -40.83
C MET A 444 61.00 10.84 -40.80
N LEU A 445 60.56 9.70 -40.25
CA LEU A 445 61.42 8.50 -40.16
C LEU A 445 61.70 7.84 -41.52
N THR A 446 60.81 7.98 -42.51
CA THR A 446 61.04 7.46 -43.87
C THR A 446 61.85 8.39 -44.78
N ALA A 447 62.23 9.59 -44.33
CA ALA A 447 62.99 10.55 -45.13
C ALA A 447 64.50 10.25 -45.23
N GLN A 448 65.04 9.32 -44.44
CA GLN A 448 66.48 9.04 -44.33
C GLN A 448 66.96 7.80 -45.13
N ALA A 449 66.15 7.27 -46.05
CA ALA A 449 66.43 6.01 -46.75
C ALA A 449 66.39 6.15 -48.29
N ALA A 450 67.26 7.00 -48.87
CA ALA A 450 67.37 7.17 -50.32
C ALA A 450 68.77 7.65 -50.79
N SER A 451 69.67 6.72 -51.12
CA SER A 451 70.82 6.91 -52.03
C SER A 451 71.41 5.56 -52.49
N PRO A 452 72.12 5.49 -53.64
CA PRO A 452 72.06 4.32 -54.53
C PRO A 452 73.30 3.41 -54.57
N ALA A 453 73.24 2.39 -55.43
CA ALA A 453 74.20 1.29 -55.59
C ALA A 453 75.40 1.59 -56.52
N ILE A 454 76.39 0.68 -56.52
CA ILE A 454 77.50 0.57 -57.48
C ILE A 454 77.66 -0.92 -57.87
N GLU A 455 78.03 -1.19 -59.13
CA GLU A 455 78.08 -2.54 -59.75
C GLU A 455 79.50 -3.20 -59.79
N PRO A 456 79.62 -4.51 -60.12
CA PRO A 456 80.81 -5.33 -59.81
C PRO A 456 81.69 -5.75 -61.00
N ILE A 457 82.97 -6.03 -60.71
CA ILE A 457 83.98 -6.75 -61.55
C ILE A 457 84.99 -7.41 -60.56
N GLY A 458 85.54 -8.62 -60.70
CA GLY A 458 85.34 -9.75 -61.63
C GLY A 458 86.41 -10.87 -61.43
N SER A 459 86.19 -12.04 -62.05
CA SER A 459 87.14 -13.17 -62.31
C SER A 459 87.80 -13.99 -61.16
N LEU A 460 87.76 -15.32 -61.35
CA LEU A 460 88.41 -16.45 -60.64
C LEU A 460 89.85 -16.72 -61.20
N PRO A 461 90.69 -17.69 -60.72
CA PRO A 461 90.46 -18.87 -59.84
C PRO A 461 91.54 -18.99 -58.69
N ALA A 462 92.02 -20.11 -58.12
CA ALA A 462 91.91 -21.57 -58.36
C ALA A 462 92.34 -22.45 -57.13
N ILE A 463 91.88 -23.72 -57.13
CA ILE A 463 92.51 -24.97 -56.60
C ILE A 463 92.90 -25.08 -55.10
N GLY A 464 92.36 -26.10 -54.42
CA GLY A 464 92.86 -26.64 -53.14
C GLY A 464 91.87 -27.56 -52.39
N THR A 465 92.14 -28.88 -52.34
CA THR A 465 91.34 -29.93 -51.66
C THR A 465 92.28 -30.90 -50.91
N PRO A 466 91.82 -31.92 -50.13
CA PRO A 466 90.49 -32.27 -49.56
C PRO A 466 90.52 -32.27 -47.99
N ASP A 467 89.57 -32.74 -47.16
CA ASP A 467 88.97 -34.10 -47.01
C ASP A 467 88.07 -34.15 -45.73
N ALA A 468 87.48 -35.32 -45.45
CA ALA A 468 86.91 -35.85 -44.19
C ALA A 468 85.42 -35.58 -43.83
N ARG A 469 84.58 -36.54 -44.26
CA ARG A 469 83.71 -37.43 -43.43
C ARG A 469 82.65 -36.83 -42.45
N ALA A 470 81.44 -37.41 -42.28
CA ALA A 470 80.83 -38.61 -42.87
C ALA A 470 79.30 -38.72 -42.61
N SER A 471 78.68 -39.71 -43.29
CA SER A 471 77.54 -40.55 -42.81
C SER A 471 76.13 -39.92 -42.81
N THR A 472 75.28 -40.25 -43.80
CA THR A 472 74.20 -41.29 -43.76
C THR A 472 72.97 -40.81 -42.98
N GLY A 473 71.79 -40.60 -43.58
CA GLY A 473 70.84 -41.64 -44.03
C GLY A 473 69.75 -41.83 -42.95
N GLU A 474 68.48 -42.12 -43.24
CA GLU A 474 67.80 -42.52 -44.48
C GLU A 474 66.29 -42.16 -44.39
N ALA A 475 65.55 -42.23 -45.49
CA ALA A 475 64.07 -42.14 -45.52
C ALA A 475 63.48 -43.49 -45.98
N PRO A 476 62.22 -43.82 -45.64
CA PRO A 476 61.08 -43.56 -46.54
C PRO A 476 59.89 -42.89 -45.81
N VAL A 477 58.96 -42.13 -46.41
CA VAL A 477 58.26 -42.14 -47.72
C VAL A 477 57.03 -43.07 -47.80
N GLY A 478 55.85 -42.45 -48.00
CA GLY A 478 54.62 -43.07 -48.50
C GLY A 478 53.34 -42.64 -47.74
N SER A 479 52.20 -42.32 -48.37
CA SER A 479 51.90 -42.06 -49.80
C SER A 479 50.44 -41.58 -49.99
N ALA A 480 50.17 -40.70 -50.98
CA ALA A 480 48.87 -40.53 -51.70
C ALA A 480 47.64 -40.00 -50.89
N ASP A 481 46.52 -39.49 -51.43
CA ASP A 481 46.13 -38.83 -52.71
C ASP A 481 44.65 -38.32 -52.57
N ALA A 482 44.02 -37.47 -53.42
CA ALA A 482 44.46 -36.60 -54.52
C ALA A 482 43.39 -35.53 -54.89
N LEU A 483 43.86 -34.41 -55.48
CA LEU A 483 43.30 -33.58 -56.58
C LEU A 483 41.77 -33.23 -56.74
N THR A 484 41.56 -31.95 -57.09
CA THR A 484 40.60 -31.37 -58.10
C THR A 484 39.08 -31.18 -57.87
N GLN A 485 38.67 -29.89 -57.98
CA GLN A 485 37.59 -29.27 -58.79
C GLN A 485 36.13 -29.81 -58.82
N SER A 486 35.19 -28.91 -58.45
CA SER A 486 33.94 -28.58 -59.20
C SER A 486 33.42 -27.20 -58.68
N GLN A 487 33.05 -26.19 -59.49
CA GLN A 487 31.76 -25.96 -60.19
C GLN A 487 30.53 -25.88 -59.24
N ALA A 488 29.55 -24.96 -59.37
CA ALA A 488 29.21 -24.04 -60.47
C ALA A 488 28.44 -22.75 -60.00
N ALA A 489 28.08 -21.90 -60.97
CA ALA A 489 27.06 -20.82 -60.94
C ALA A 489 26.46 -20.72 -62.37
N PRO A 490 25.60 -19.76 -62.79
CA PRO A 490 24.77 -18.73 -62.11
C PRO A 490 23.26 -18.92 -62.55
N PRO A 491 22.46 -17.99 -63.14
CA PRO A 491 22.24 -16.53 -62.99
C PRO A 491 20.73 -16.08 -62.92
N ALA A 492 20.50 -14.75 -62.88
CA ALA A 492 19.45 -13.99 -63.64
C ALA A 492 17.94 -14.05 -63.26
N LEU A 493 17.08 -13.06 -63.58
CA LEU A 493 17.16 -11.57 -63.68
C LEU A 493 15.75 -10.98 -64.06
N LEU A 494 15.63 -9.64 -64.15
CA LEU A 494 14.51 -8.82 -64.72
C LEU A 494 13.20 -8.69 -63.90
N ALA A 495 12.42 -7.59 -63.97
CA ALA A 495 12.73 -6.20 -64.38
C ALA A 495 11.63 -5.18 -63.93
N GLU A 496 12.10 -3.96 -63.63
CA GLU A 496 11.57 -2.59 -63.90
C GLU A 496 10.05 -2.32 -64.16
N THR A 497 9.55 -1.19 -63.61
CA THR A 497 9.32 0.09 -64.34
C THR A 497 8.85 1.21 -63.38
N SER A 498 8.61 2.45 -63.86
CA SER A 498 8.53 3.66 -63.02
C SER A 498 7.26 4.55 -63.24
N PRO A 499 7.24 5.91 -63.24
CA PRO A 499 6.58 6.67 -62.15
C PRO A 499 5.54 7.73 -62.62
N ALA A 500 5.19 8.69 -61.73
CA ALA A 500 4.25 9.82 -61.83
C ALA A 500 2.81 9.52 -61.31
N GLU A 501 1.95 10.49 -60.93
CA GLU A 501 2.03 11.96 -61.04
C GLU A 501 1.41 12.70 -59.80
N LYS A 502 1.09 14.00 -59.92
CA LYS A 502 0.56 14.90 -58.87
C LYS A 502 -0.98 15.02 -58.94
N LEU A 503 -1.67 15.35 -57.84
CA LEU A 503 -2.56 16.55 -57.73
C LEU A 503 -3.40 16.66 -56.42
N SER A 504 -3.41 17.88 -55.87
CA SER A 504 -4.46 18.67 -55.17
C SER A 504 -5.55 18.10 -54.23
N SER A 505 -5.94 19.02 -53.31
CA SER A 505 -7.31 19.33 -52.80
C SER A 505 -8.05 18.40 -51.83
N VAL A 506 -8.01 18.79 -50.55
CA VAL A 506 -9.16 19.25 -49.72
C VAL A 506 -10.58 18.88 -50.18
N PRO A 507 -11.39 18.34 -49.26
CA PRO A 507 -12.77 18.81 -49.06
C PRO A 507 -12.99 19.36 -47.63
N THR A 508 -13.59 20.54 -47.52
CA THR A 508 -14.05 21.16 -46.26
C THR A 508 -15.56 21.35 -46.27
N LEU A 509 -16.23 20.80 -45.25
CA LEU A 509 -17.59 21.13 -44.78
C LEU A 509 -17.46 21.09 -43.23
N ALA A 510 -17.78 22.09 -42.42
CA ALA A 510 -18.84 23.12 -42.45
C ALA A 510 -20.24 22.49 -42.36
N GLU A 511 -21.06 22.66 -41.31
CA GLU A 511 -20.98 23.42 -40.04
C GLU A 511 -21.34 22.45 -38.87
N SER A 512 -21.35 22.76 -37.57
CA SER A 512 -21.63 24.02 -36.84
C SER A 512 -21.03 24.03 -35.43
N GLU A 513 -21.01 25.22 -34.81
CA GLU A 513 -20.61 25.42 -33.41
C GLU A 513 -21.60 24.76 -32.42
N ASN A 514 -21.07 24.25 -31.31
CA ASN A 514 -21.84 23.97 -30.10
C ASN A 514 -20.99 24.36 -28.88
N ASP A 515 -21.35 25.46 -28.23
CA ASP A 515 -20.64 25.99 -27.07
C ASP A 515 -20.78 25.03 -25.86
N PRO A 516 -19.68 24.55 -25.24
CA PRO A 516 -19.76 23.74 -24.02
C PRO A 516 -20.48 24.46 -22.87
N VAL A 517 -20.54 25.80 -22.85
CA VAL A 517 -21.28 26.58 -21.85
C VAL A 517 -22.80 26.52 -22.10
N GLN A 518 -23.26 26.41 -23.35
CA GLN A 518 -24.68 26.13 -23.64
C GLN A 518 -25.06 24.73 -23.15
N ARG A 519 -24.26 23.70 -23.47
CA ARG A 519 -24.50 22.33 -23.00
C ARG A 519 -24.52 22.23 -21.45
N LEU A 520 -23.72 23.04 -20.76
CA LEU A 520 -23.76 23.14 -19.29
C LEU A 520 -25.03 23.85 -18.79
N ARG A 521 -25.49 24.92 -19.48
CA ARG A 521 -26.75 25.61 -19.15
C ARG A 521 -27.96 24.71 -19.33
N ASP A 522 -28.02 23.95 -20.42
CA ASP A 522 -29.14 23.06 -20.71
C ASP A 522 -29.28 21.99 -19.62
N LEU A 523 -28.17 21.32 -19.27
CA LEU A 523 -28.11 20.35 -18.16
C LEU A 523 -28.48 20.96 -16.78
N ILE A 524 -28.12 22.21 -16.53
CA ILE A 524 -28.52 22.93 -15.31
C ILE A 524 -30.03 23.22 -15.32
N SER A 525 -30.60 23.60 -16.45
CA SER A 525 -32.03 23.87 -16.58
C SER A 525 -32.90 22.60 -16.46
N GLU A 526 -32.41 21.47 -17.00
CA GLU A 526 -33.06 20.16 -16.93
C GLU A 526 -33.10 19.64 -15.48
N ARG A 527 -31.97 19.74 -14.75
CA ARG A 527 -31.89 19.45 -13.30
C ARG A 527 -32.75 20.37 -12.42
N GLN A 528 -33.05 21.59 -12.86
CA GLN A 528 -33.82 22.52 -12.04
C GLN A 528 -35.27 22.07 -11.86
N ALA A 529 -35.88 21.42 -12.86
CA ALA A 529 -37.23 20.86 -12.74
C ALA A 529 -37.27 19.71 -11.72
N GLU A 530 -36.36 18.74 -11.85
CA GLU A 530 -36.18 17.60 -10.94
C GLU A 530 -35.96 18.04 -9.48
N THR A 531 -35.18 19.12 -9.27
CA THR A 531 -34.95 19.70 -7.94
C THR A 531 -36.21 20.35 -7.34
N VAL A 532 -37.04 21.00 -8.18
CA VAL A 532 -38.31 21.60 -7.75
C VAL A 532 -39.36 20.54 -7.43
N GLU A 533 -39.36 19.41 -8.14
CA GLU A 533 -40.26 18.28 -7.87
C GLU A 533 -39.94 17.60 -6.53
N ILE A 534 -38.65 17.41 -6.19
CA ILE A 534 -38.20 16.92 -4.88
C ILE A 534 -38.60 17.89 -3.75
N LEU A 535 -38.33 19.20 -3.94
CA LEU A 535 -38.70 20.23 -2.95
C LEU A 535 -40.23 20.37 -2.77
N ARG A 536 -41.01 20.10 -3.83
CA ARG A 536 -42.47 20.05 -3.74
C ARG A 536 -42.95 18.83 -2.95
N GLY A 537 -42.38 17.64 -3.20
CA GLY A 537 -42.70 16.44 -2.42
C GLY A 537 -42.49 16.67 -0.92
N TRP A 538 -41.35 17.26 -0.55
CA TRP A 538 -41.05 17.62 0.85
C TRP A 538 -41.95 18.74 1.43
N MET A 539 -42.74 19.44 0.62
CA MET A 539 -43.73 20.41 1.10
C MET A 539 -45.15 19.82 1.20
N GLU A 540 -45.55 18.92 0.29
CA GLU A 540 -46.87 18.28 0.35
C GLU A 540 -46.93 17.16 1.42
N GLU A 541 -45.80 16.54 1.77
CA GLU A 541 -45.71 15.51 2.83
C GLU A 541 -45.86 16.07 4.26
N ASP A 542 -45.60 17.38 4.47
CA ASP A 542 -45.76 18.06 5.77
C ASP A 542 -47.23 18.47 6.07
N GLU A 543 -48.11 18.62 5.06
CA GLU A 543 -49.51 19.04 5.28
C GLU A 543 -50.43 17.89 5.74
N GLU A 544 -50.22 16.63 5.29
CA GLU A 544 -51.09 15.49 5.66
C GLU A 544 -50.98 15.07 7.14
N VAL A 545 -49.98 15.55 7.89
CA VAL A 545 -49.73 15.16 9.29
C VAL A 545 -50.53 16.00 10.30
N THR A 546 -51.39 16.93 9.85
CA THR A 546 -52.22 17.80 10.72
C THR A 546 -53.72 17.81 10.39
N GLY A 547 -54.33 16.61 10.34
CA GLY A 547 -55.79 16.39 10.25
C GLY A 547 -56.38 15.68 11.47
#